data_AF-A0A443SCP5-F1
#
_entry.id   AF-A0A443SCP5-F1
#
_cell.length_a   1.000
_cell.length_b   1.000
_cell.length_c   1.000
_cell.angle_alpha   90.00
_cell.angle_beta   90.00
_cell.angle_gamma   90.00
#
_symmetry.space_group_name_H-M   'P 1'
#
loop_
_entity.id
_entity.type
_entity.pdbx_description
1 polymer ?
#
loop_
_entity_poly.entity_id
_entity_poly.type
_entity_poly.pdbx_seq_one_letter_code
_entity_poly.pdbx_strand_id
1 'polypeptide(L)'
;MIPESDLYSEFIAVNSLNSTNLRCGFVHSEDHTASDDGFINYMQLFYCTFGNQKLKAVPFSVIWLLVLFTGLGVTADDFLCPSLLLISKTLRLSQNIAGVTFLAFGNGAPDIFSSLAGIKQSRPELVIGELFGIFVTTVVAGSIFLNQEFDVMKRPLMRDLIFYLFASYFTWFIFFRRTINIYHAIGEMHYLCFVLLTTECSVYIGRIVNNKYRSQVKSETCFNESQTIISQAHSLHCRSRLGSVDTLTASVESRLESMSEFKEFLIHICPIDLMEWTEETLFSKICQLWKSPLYFLLTITVPVVDFESHKNNWCRLLNCIHCVTGPFVVLVLTSNLKLHVGGCPVAVIVMGIALVFSILVYFTSIRDFPPSYHWIFGYLGFVVSVIWIYALANEVVSLLRAIGIMFDLSDVILGLTVLAWGNSLGDLISNLSMARQGFPRMGISACFGGPLLSILFKISKLE
;
A
#
# COMPACT_ATOMS: atom_id res chain seq x y z
N MET A 1 -4.40 -20.97 -29.69
CA MET A 1 -3.71 -20.27 -28.59
C MET A 1 -2.23 -20.41 -28.84
N ILE A 2 -1.64 -19.37 -29.43
CA ILE A 2 -0.18 -19.19 -29.47
C ILE A 2 0.23 -18.86 -28.02
N PRO A 3 1.28 -19.48 -27.45
CA PRO A 3 1.74 -19.11 -26.11
C PRO A 3 2.21 -17.64 -26.11
N GLU A 4 1.83 -16.84 -25.11
CA GLU A 4 2.09 -15.38 -25.06
C GLU A 4 3.57 -14.99 -25.15
N SER A 5 4.50 -15.92 -24.91
CA SER A 5 5.93 -15.75 -25.14
C SER A 5 6.28 -15.52 -26.62
N ASP A 6 5.55 -16.16 -27.55
CA ASP A 6 5.75 -15.97 -29.00
C ASP A 6 5.24 -14.59 -29.45
N LEU A 7 4.23 -14.05 -28.74
CA LEU A 7 3.68 -12.71 -28.99
C LEU A 7 4.72 -11.61 -28.75
N TYR A 8 5.54 -11.74 -27.70
CA TYR A 8 6.60 -10.77 -27.39
C TYR A 8 7.64 -10.68 -28.52
N SER A 9 8.06 -11.83 -29.05
CA SER A 9 8.97 -11.88 -30.20
C SER A 9 8.34 -11.31 -31.48
N GLU A 10 7.05 -11.53 -31.70
CA GLU A 10 6.32 -10.94 -32.83
C GLU A 10 6.25 -9.41 -32.72
N PHE A 11 5.97 -8.87 -31.52
CA PHE A 11 5.95 -7.43 -31.28
C PHE A 11 7.32 -6.76 -31.43
N ILE A 12 8.42 -7.44 -31.08
CA ILE A 12 9.77 -6.95 -31.39
C ILE A 12 9.99 -6.93 -32.91
N ALA A 13 9.51 -7.94 -33.64
CA ALA A 13 9.61 -7.96 -35.10
C ALA A 13 8.81 -6.81 -35.75
N VAL A 14 7.70 -6.36 -35.16
CA VAL A 14 6.92 -5.19 -35.62
C VAL A 14 7.73 -3.88 -35.60
N ASN A 15 8.70 -3.75 -34.69
CA ASN A 15 9.59 -2.58 -34.69
C ASN A 15 10.43 -2.47 -35.97
N SER A 16 10.65 -3.57 -36.71
CA SER A 16 11.38 -3.57 -37.98
C SER A 16 10.55 -3.02 -39.16
N LEU A 17 9.22 -2.90 -39.02
CA LEU A 17 8.36 -2.37 -40.07
C LEU A 17 8.54 -0.85 -40.23
N ASN A 18 8.79 -0.37 -41.45
CA ASN A 18 9.06 1.05 -41.72
C ASN A 18 7.83 1.97 -41.66
N SER A 19 6.61 1.44 -41.79
CA SER A 19 5.37 2.24 -41.88
C SER A 19 4.54 2.16 -40.61
N THR A 20 4.15 3.32 -40.08
CA THR A 20 3.25 3.45 -38.92
C THR A 20 1.89 2.78 -39.15
N ASN A 21 1.37 2.83 -40.38
CA ASN A 21 0.09 2.20 -40.72
C ASN A 21 0.16 0.67 -40.68
N LEU A 22 1.31 0.09 -41.02
CA LEU A 22 1.52 -1.36 -40.91
C LEU A 22 1.65 -1.81 -39.45
N ARG A 23 2.35 -1.03 -38.62
CA ARG A 23 2.46 -1.30 -37.18
C ARG A 23 1.10 -1.20 -36.49
N CYS A 24 0.33 -0.15 -36.77
CA CYS A 24 -1.01 0.01 -36.19
C CYS A 24 -2.01 -1.03 -36.73
N GLY A 25 -1.91 -1.40 -38.02
CA GLY A 25 -2.71 -2.48 -38.59
C GLY A 25 -2.42 -3.85 -37.95
N PHE A 26 -1.16 -4.11 -37.58
CA PHE A 26 -0.77 -5.32 -36.85
C PHE A 26 -1.41 -5.39 -35.45
N VAL A 27 -1.36 -4.28 -34.70
CA VAL A 27 -1.98 -4.18 -33.36
C VAL A 27 -3.50 -4.39 -33.40
N HIS A 28 -4.15 -3.97 -34.48
CA HIS A 28 -5.60 -4.10 -34.66
C HIS A 28 -6.08 -5.49 -35.11
N SER A 29 -5.19 -6.44 -35.38
CA SER A 29 -5.61 -7.79 -35.75
C SER A 29 -6.28 -8.53 -34.58
N GLU A 30 -7.29 -9.35 -34.87
CA GLU A 30 -8.18 -9.97 -33.87
C GLU A 30 -7.45 -10.88 -32.86
N ASP A 31 -6.27 -11.42 -33.21
CA ASP A 31 -5.47 -12.27 -32.33
C ASP A 31 -4.66 -11.50 -31.26
N HIS A 32 -4.41 -10.20 -31.44
CA HIS A 32 -3.52 -9.39 -30.58
C HIS A 32 -4.24 -8.35 -29.71
N THR A 33 -5.53 -8.13 -29.94
CA THR A 33 -6.37 -7.26 -29.09
C THR A 33 -6.82 -7.94 -27.79
N ALA A 34 -6.68 -9.26 -27.70
CA ALA A 34 -7.10 -10.08 -26.56
C ALA A 34 -6.03 -10.28 -25.47
N SER A 35 -4.80 -9.80 -25.65
CA SER A 35 -3.63 -10.08 -24.78
C SER A 35 -3.21 -8.94 -23.85
N ASP A 36 -3.99 -7.87 -23.76
CA ASP A 36 -3.75 -6.76 -22.83
C ASP A 36 -4.73 -6.86 -21.65
N ASP A 37 -4.26 -7.41 -20.53
CA ASP A 37 -4.99 -7.46 -19.25
C ASP A 37 -5.13 -6.07 -18.56
N GLY A 38 -4.46 -5.05 -19.10
CA GLY A 38 -4.58 -3.67 -18.68
C GLY A 38 -5.88 -3.01 -19.15
N PHE A 39 -6.41 -2.09 -18.34
CA PHE A 39 -7.52 -1.21 -18.66
C PHE A 39 -7.20 -0.28 -19.85
N ILE A 40 -5.93 0.13 -19.98
CA ILE A 40 -5.45 0.96 -21.09
C ILE A 40 -4.67 0.10 -22.09
N ASN A 41 -5.05 0.15 -23.37
CA ASN A 41 -4.29 -0.48 -24.43
C ASN A 41 -3.06 0.38 -24.80
N TYR A 42 -1.95 0.12 -24.09
CA TYR A 42 -0.69 0.85 -24.29
C TYR A 42 -0.06 0.60 -25.66
N MET A 43 -0.28 -0.58 -26.25
CA MET A 43 0.24 -0.91 -27.58
C MET A 43 -0.39 -0.02 -28.64
N GLN A 44 -1.71 0.12 -28.62
CA GLN A 44 -2.43 1.01 -29.53
C GLN A 44 -2.01 2.48 -29.30
N LEU A 45 -1.86 2.90 -28.03
CA LEU A 45 -1.42 4.25 -27.72
C LEU A 45 -0.04 4.55 -28.34
N PHE A 46 0.96 3.68 -28.14
CA PHE A 46 2.31 3.93 -28.66
C PHE A 46 2.42 3.76 -30.18
N TYR A 47 1.87 2.68 -30.74
CA TYR A 47 2.04 2.37 -32.15
C TYR A 47 1.08 3.12 -33.08
N CYS A 48 -0.14 3.43 -32.63
CA CYS A 48 -1.13 4.15 -33.45
C CYS A 48 -1.15 5.67 -33.19
N THR A 49 -0.98 6.13 -31.94
CA THR A 49 -1.07 7.58 -31.63
C THR A 49 0.27 8.28 -31.74
N PHE A 50 1.31 7.75 -31.07
CA PHE A 50 2.65 8.34 -31.14
C PHE A 50 3.41 7.94 -32.41
N GLY A 51 3.09 6.77 -32.97
CA GLY A 51 3.61 6.31 -34.25
C GLY A 51 5.14 6.23 -34.27
N ASN A 52 5.77 7.02 -35.15
CA ASN A 52 7.24 7.08 -35.25
C ASN A 52 7.90 8.06 -34.26
N GLN A 53 7.12 8.85 -33.49
CA GLN A 53 7.66 9.84 -32.56
C GLN A 53 7.96 9.22 -31.17
N LYS A 54 8.76 8.14 -31.14
CA LYS A 54 9.12 7.39 -29.93
C LYS A 54 9.62 8.29 -28.79
N LEU A 55 10.37 9.34 -29.12
CA LEU A 55 10.94 10.27 -28.13
C LEU A 55 9.88 11.08 -27.37
N LYS A 56 8.70 11.33 -27.97
CA LYS A 56 7.60 12.03 -27.29
C LYS A 56 6.77 11.11 -26.40
N ALA A 57 6.79 9.81 -26.65
CA ALA A 57 6.13 8.82 -25.79
C ALA A 57 6.85 8.69 -24.44
N VAL A 58 8.18 8.85 -24.40
CA VAL A 58 8.99 8.74 -23.16
C VAL A 58 8.50 9.62 -22.01
N PRO A 59 8.41 10.97 -22.15
CA PRO A 59 7.99 11.81 -21.04
C PRO A 59 6.57 11.50 -20.58
N PHE A 60 5.66 11.15 -21.51
CA PHE A 60 4.32 10.72 -21.17
C PHE A 60 4.34 9.43 -20.32
N SER A 61 5.09 8.42 -20.75
CA SER A 61 5.22 7.15 -20.02
C SER A 61 5.84 7.34 -18.64
N VAL A 62 6.87 8.19 -18.51
CA VAL A 62 7.52 8.48 -17.22
C VAL A 62 6.55 9.18 -16.27
N ILE A 63 5.84 10.20 -16.74
CA ILE A 63 4.83 10.92 -15.94
C ILE A 63 3.73 9.96 -15.50
N TRP A 64 3.21 9.15 -16.42
CA TRP A 64 2.14 8.20 -16.11
C TRP A 64 2.60 7.12 -15.13
N LEU A 65 3.80 6.57 -15.31
CA LEU A 65 4.41 5.60 -14.39
C LEU A 65 4.57 6.19 -12.98
N LEU A 66 4.99 7.46 -12.86
CA LEU A 66 5.07 8.15 -11.57
C LEU A 66 3.69 8.29 -10.92
N VAL A 67 2.63 8.56 -11.69
CA VAL A 67 1.25 8.59 -11.17
C VAL A 67 0.85 7.21 -10.65
N LEU A 68 1.11 6.14 -11.40
CA LEU A 68 0.75 4.78 -11.00
C LEU A 68 1.49 4.33 -9.72
N PHE A 69 2.80 4.55 -9.62
CA PHE A 69 3.56 4.23 -8.40
C PHE A 69 3.15 5.09 -7.21
N THR A 70 2.88 6.38 -7.44
CA THR A 70 2.30 7.25 -6.40
C THR A 70 0.97 6.67 -5.91
N GLY A 71 0.15 6.14 -6.82
CA GLY A 71 -1.11 5.50 -6.49
C GLY A 71 -0.99 4.23 -5.69
N LEU A 72 -0.06 3.36 -6.08
CA LEU A 72 0.23 2.15 -5.31
C LEU A 72 0.64 2.51 -3.87
N GLY A 73 1.55 3.48 -3.71
CA GLY A 73 2.00 3.94 -2.39
C GLY A 73 0.88 4.58 -1.57
N VAL A 74 0.13 5.54 -2.13
CA VAL A 74 -0.98 6.22 -1.42
C VAL A 74 -2.07 5.23 -1.04
N THR A 75 -2.47 4.32 -1.93
CA THR A 75 -3.51 3.32 -1.63
C THR A 75 -3.06 2.36 -0.52
N ALA A 76 -1.78 1.98 -0.50
CA ALA A 76 -1.22 1.14 0.55
C ALA A 76 -1.16 1.87 1.90
N ASP A 77 -0.53 3.05 1.93
CA ASP A 77 -0.22 3.77 3.17
C ASP A 77 -1.47 4.43 3.78
N ASP A 78 -2.27 5.15 2.99
CA ASP A 78 -3.35 6.00 3.50
C ASP A 78 -4.71 5.28 3.57
N PHE A 79 -4.89 4.17 2.84
CA PHE A 79 -6.19 3.49 2.72
C PHE A 79 -6.16 2.02 3.19
N LEU A 80 -5.17 1.23 2.79
CA LEU A 80 -5.05 -0.17 3.18
C LEU A 80 -4.58 -0.32 4.63
N CYS A 81 -3.54 0.40 5.06
CA CYS A 81 -2.98 0.31 6.41
C CYS A 81 -4.00 0.61 7.52
N PRO A 82 -4.80 1.71 7.48
CA PRO A 82 -5.85 1.95 8.47
C PRO A 82 -6.91 0.83 8.52
N SER A 83 -7.28 0.30 7.35
CA SER A 83 -8.23 -0.82 7.25
C SER A 83 -7.67 -2.08 7.93
N LEU A 84 -6.38 -2.36 7.78
CA LEU A 84 -5.71 -3.46 8.48
C LEU A 84 -5.63 -3.25 9.99
N LEU A 85 -5.40 -2.01 10.46
CA LEU A 85 -5.41 -1.67 11.89
C LEU A 85 -6.79 -1.91 12.51
N LEU A 86 -7.87 -1.55 11.81
CA LEU A 86 -9.24 -1.88 12.22
C LEU A 86 -9.48 -3.39 12.34
N ILE A 87 -9.07 -4.15 11.32
CA ILE A 87 -9.22 -5.62 11.31
C ILE A 87 -8.48 -6.20 12.52
N SER A 88 -7.27 -5.72 12.77
CA SER A 88 -6.46 -6.12 13.92
C SER A 88 -7.15 -5.87 15.26
N LYS A 89 -7.75 -4.68 15.42
CA LYS A 89 -8.52 -4.32 16.63
C LYS A 89 -9.76 -5.20 16.78
N THR A 90 -10.44 -5.53 15.69
CA THR A 90 -11.61 -6.43 15.68
C THR A 90 -11.22 -7.86 16.08
N LEU A 91 -10.05 -8.32 15.63
CA LEU A 91 -9.44 -9.61 16.01
C LEU A 91 -8.82 -9.62 17.42
N ARG A 92 -8.88 -8.49 18.16
CA ARG A 92 -8.26 -8.31 19.49
C ARG A 92 -6.78 -8.63 19.52
N LEU A 93 -6.08 -8.36 18.43
CA LEU A 93 -4.63 -8.51 18.36
C LEU A 93 -3.99 -7.34 19.13
N SER A 94 -2.83 -7.60 19.73
CA SER A 94 -2.14 -6.56 20.50
C SER A 94 -1.53 -5.51 19.56
N GLN A 95 -1.48 -4.24 19.99
CA GLN A 95 -1.03 -3.11 19.16
C GLN A 95 0.33 -3.32 18.47
N ASN A 96 1.30 -3.95 19.14
CA ASN A 96 2.62 -4.19 18.53
C ASN A 96 2.57 -5.30 17.46
N ILE A 97 1.67 -6.26 17.59
CA ILE A 97 1.47 -7.33 16.59
C ILE A 97 0.76 -6.75 15.38
N ALA A 98 -0.26 -5.92 15.63
CA ALA A 98 -0.94 -5.14 14.61
C ALA A 98 0.04 -4.28 13.80
N GLY A 99 0.86 -3.50 14.50
CA GLY A 99 1.75 -2.52 13.89
C GLY A 99 2.95 -3.12 13.19
N VAL A 100 3.49 -4.27 13.62
CA VAL A 100 4.66 -4.87 12.94
C VAL A 100 4.22 -5.74 11.77
N THR A 101 3.17 -6.56 11.94
CA THR A 101 2.80 -7.57 10.94
C THR A 101 1.88 -7.01 9.87
N PHE A 102 0.87 -6.22 10.22
CA PHE A 102 -0.02 -5.65 9.22
C PHE A 102 0.54 -4.42 8.51
N LEU A 103 1.36 -3.60 9.17
CA LEU A 103 2.04 -2.51 8.48
C LEU A 103 3.04 -3.05 7.45
N ALA A 104 3.80 -4.10 7.82
CA ALA A 104 4.68 -4.78 6.87
C ALA A 104 3.90 -5.36 5.68
N PHE A 105 2.71 -5.92 5.93
CA PHE A 105 1.82 -6.38 4.85
C PHE A 105 1.28 -5.24 4.00
N GLY A 106 0.87 -4.12 4.61
CA GLY A 106 0.37 -2.94 3.90
C GLY A 106 1.42 -2.35 2.97
N ASN A 107 2.62 -2.10 3.49
CA ASN A 107 3.74 -1.59 2.70
C ASN A 107 4.22 -2.57 1.62
N GLY A 108 4.18 -3.89 1.91
CA GLY A 108 4.52 -4.94 0.94
C GLY A 108 3.40 -5.28 -0.05
N ALA A 109 2.20 -4.71 0.11
CA ALA A 109 1.08 -5.03 -0.78
C ALA A 109 1.34 -4.63 -2.24
N PRO A 110 1.81 -3.40 -2.57
CA PRO A 110 2.21 -3.03 -3.92
C PRO A 110 3.16 -4.03 -4.60
N ASP A 111 4.18 -4.51 -3.88
CA ASP A 111 5.14 -5.51 -4.38
C ASP A 111 4.45 -6.82 -4.75
N ILE A 112 3.64 -7.34 -3.83
CA ILE A 112 2.94 -8.62 -3.97
C ILE A 112 1.98 -8.58 -5.16
N PHE A 113 1.18 -7.50 -5.26
CA PHE A 113 0.18 -7.38 -6.31
C PHE A 113 0.80 -7.05 -7.67
N SER A 114 1.90 -6.29 -7.72
CA SER A 114 2.70 -6.07 -8.94
C SER A 114 3.31 -7.36 -9.47
N SER A 115 3.83 -8.19 -8.57
CA SER A 115 4.34 -9.51 -8.96
C SER A 115 3.22 -10.46 -9.40
N LEU A 116 2.06 -10.42 -8.73
CA LEU A 116 0.90 -11.21 -9.16
C LEU A 116 0.39 -10.79 -10.55
N ALA A 117 0.36 -9.48 -10.81
CA ALA A 117 0.05 -8.93 -12.14
C ALA A 117 1.07 -9.39 -13.19
N GLY A 118 2.38 -9.36 -12.88
CA GLY A 118 3.44 -9.83 -13.78
C GLY A 118 3.33 -11.30 -14.15
N ILE A 119 3.01 -12.17 -13.18
CA ILE A 119 2.81 -13.61 -13.41
C ILE A 119 1.55 -13.86 -14.25
N LYS A 120 0.45 -13.17 -13.96
CA LYS A 120 -0.79 -13.31 -14.73
C LYS A 120 -0.65 -12.89 -16.19
N GLN A 121 0.16 -11.86 -16.44
CA GLN A 121 0.50 -11.41 -17.79
C GLN A 121 1.62 -12.24 -18.44
N SER A 122 1.89 -13.46 -17.94
CA SER A 122 2.91 -14.40 -18.46
C SER A 122 4.33 -13.83 -18.54
N ARG A 123 4.71 -12.92 -17.62
CA ARG A 123 6.06 -12.30 -17.56
C ARG A 123 6.77 -12.58 -16.23
N PRO A 124 7.07 -13.85 -15.92
CA PRO A 124 7.79 -14.21 -14.69
C PRO A 124 9.19 -13.59 -14.63
N GLU A 125 9.82 -13.31 -15.78
CA GLU A 125 11.14 -12.66 -15.85
C GLU A 125 11.14 -11.25 -15.24
N LEU A 126 10.06 -10.49 -15.43
CA LEU A 126 9.87 -9.18 -14.83
C LEU A 126 9.83 -9.28 -13.30
N VAL A 127 9.10 -10.27 -12.79
CA VAL A 127 8.93 -10.54 -11.36
C VAL A 127 10.22 -11.01 -10.71
N ILE A 128 10.97 -11.87 -11.40
CA ILE A 128 12.30 -12.31 -10.97
C ILE A 128 13.26 -11.11 -10.92
N GLY A 129 13.19 -10.20 -11.89
CA GLY A 129 13.99 -8.97 -11.87
C GLY A 129 13.70 -8.11 -10.64
N GLU A 130 12.43 -7.93 -10.29
CA GLU A 130 12.01 -7.17 -9.11
C GLU A 130 12.50 -7.79 -7.79
N LEU A 131 12.50 -9.13 -7.69
CA LEU A 131 12.94 -9.89 -6.51
C LEU A 131 14.38 -9.61 -6.08
N PHE A 132 15.27 -9.36 -7.05
CA PHE A 132 16.67 -9.02 -6.81
C PHE A 132 16.91 -7.52 -6.61
N GLY A 133 15.85 -6.71 -6.55
CA GLY A 133 15.93 -5.29 -6.24
C GLY A 133 16.46 -5.03 -4.83
N ILE A 134 17.70 -4.55 -4.72
CA ILE A 134 18.34 -4.24 -3.43
C ILE A 134 17.96 -2.87 -2.86
N PHE A 135 17.00 -2.16 -3.46
CA PHE A 135 16.74 -0.74 -3.18
C PHE A 135 16.29 -0.49 -1.74
N VAL A 136 15.33 -1.27 -1.21
CA VAL A 136 14.82 -1.08 0.16
C VAL A 136 15.92 -1.30 1.21
N THR A 137 16.69 -2.37 1.08
CA THR A 137 17.73 -2.72 2.06
C THR A 137 18.98 -1.83 1.96
N THR A 138 19.23 -1.20 0.82
CA THR A 138 20.40 -0.31 0.64
C THR A 138 20.04 1.17 0.76
N VAL A 139 19.18 1.68 -0.13
CA VAL A 139 18.86 3.10 -0.24
C VAL A 139 17.92 3.52 0.90
N VAL A 140 16.83 2.78 1.14
CA VAL A 140 15.85 3.18 2.17
C VAL A 140 16.47 3.03 3.56
N ALA A 141 17.00 1.87 3.90
CA ALA A 141 17.69 1.66 5.19
C ALA A 141 18.87 2.63 5.37
N GLY A 142 19.70 2.83 4.33
CA GLY A 142 20.81 3.77 4.35
C GLY A 142 20.35 5.21 4.59
N SER A 143 19.24 5.63 3.98
CA SER A 143 18.68 6.97 4.19
C SER A 143 18.24 7.20 5.65
N ILE A 144 17.70 6.19 6.33
CA ILE A 144 17.32 6.30 7.74
C ILE A 144 18.56 6.48 8.62
N PHE A 145 19.60 5.68 8.39
CA PHE A 145 20.87 5.80 9.14
C PHE A 145 21.56 7.16 8.95
N LEU A 146 21.47 7.75 7.75
CA LEU A 146 22.07 9.05 7.47
C LEU A 146 21.29 10.23 8.07
N ASN A 147 19.96 10.09 8.20
CA ASN A 147 19.10 11.19 8.64
C ASN A 147 18.76 11.16 10.14
N GLN A 148 18.93 10.02 10.83
CA GLN A 148 18.50 9.85 12.22
C GLN A 148 19.58 9.16 13.06
N GLU A 149 19.91 9.75 14.20
CA GLU A 149 20.74 9.12 15.23
C GLU A 149 19.84 8.37 16.22
N PHE A 150 20.00 7.06 16.33
CA PHE A 150 19.23 6.24 17.28
C PHE A 150 20.00 4.97 17.67
N ASP A 151 19.74 4.47 18.88
CA ASP A 151 20.28 3.21 19.34
C ASP A 151 19.56 2.02 18.72
N VAL A 152 20.29 1.22 17.96
CA VAL A 152 19.79 0.02 17.30
C VAL A 152 19.57 -1.11 18.31
N MET A 153 18.38 -1.73 18.28
CA MET A 153 18.12 -2.96 19.04
C MET A 153 18.84 -4.15 18.37
N LYS A 154 20.04 -4.46 18.86
CA LYS A 154 20.92 -5.49 18.27
C LYS A 154 20.23 -6.85 18.08
N ARG A 155 19.42 -7.30 19.04
CA ARG A 155 18.81 -8.65 19.00
C ARG A 155 17.70 -8.78 17.94
N PRO A 156 16.64 -7.94 17.91
CA PRO A 156 15.64 -7.98 16.85
C PRO A 156 16.21 -7.73 15.46
N LEU A 157 17.13 -6.76 15.31
CA LEU A 157 17.72 -6.46 14.01
C LEU A 157 18.55 -7.63 13.47
N MET A 158 19.41 -8.24 14.30
CA MET A 158 20.20 -9.40 13.88
C MET A 158 19.32 -10.59 13.51
N ARG A 159 18.21 -10.80 14.23
CA ARG A 159 17.21 -11.83 13.90
C ARG A 159 16.62 -11.58 12.51
N ASP A 160 16.11 -10.37 12.26
CA ASP A 160 15.46 -10.03 10.98
C ASP A 160 16.45 -10.10 9.82
N LEU A 161 17.70 -9.67 10.03
CA LEU A 161 18.78 -9.78 9.05
C LEU A 161 19.14 -11.25 8.75
N ILE A 162 19.24 -12.11 9.76
CA ILE A 162 19.52 -13.54 9.56
C ILE A 162 18.38 -14.20 8.77
N PHE A 163 17.13 -13.87 9.08
CA PHE A 163 15.99 -14.41 8.34
C PHE A 163 15.97 -13.94 6.89
N TYR A 164 16.22 -12.67 6.65
CA TYR A 164 16.35 -12.11 5.30
C TYR A 164 17.48 -12.77 4.50
N LEU A 165 18.68 -12.90 5.09
CA LEU A 165 19.83 -13.53 4.41
C LEU A 165 19.58 -15.01 4.11
N PHE A 166 18.92 -15.74 5.00
CA PHE A 166 18.57 -17.14 4.77
C PHE A 166 17.57 -17.29 3.63
N ALA A 167 16.49 -16.50 3.63
CA ALA A 167 15.50 -16.50 2.56
C ALA A 167 16.13 -16.14 1.20
N SER A 168 16.94 -15.08 1.16
CA SER A 168 17.65 -14.66 -0.04
C SER A 168 18.63 -15.73 -0.57
N TYR A 169 19.36 -16.40 0.32
CA TYR A 169 20.24 -17.51 -0.06
C TYR A 169 19.46 -18.71 -0.61
N PHE A 170 18.37 -19.09 0.04
CA PHE A 170 17.54 -20.22 -0.39
C PHE A 170 16.87 -19.93 -1.74
N THR A 171 16.39 -18.70 -1.93
CA THR A 171 15.89 -18.18 -3.21
C THR A 171 16.94 -18.30 -4.33
N TRP A 172 18.15 -17.80 -4.07
CA TRP A 172 19.26 -17.91 -5.02
C TRP A 172 19.57 -19.37 -5.37
N PHE A 173 19.53 -20.26 -4.38
CA PHE A 173 19.74 -21.70 -4.60
C PHE A 173 18.66 -22.33 -5.49
N ILE A 174 17.39 -21.95 -5.35
CA ILE A 174 16.29 -22.38 -6.22
C ILE A 174 16.56 -21.96 -7.67
N PHE A 175 16.90 -20.69 -7.89
CA PHE A 175 17.20 -20.19 -9.24
C PHE A 175 18.44 -20.87 -9.84
N PHE A 176 19.46 -21.13 -9.03
CA PHE A 176 20.66 -21.85 -9.46
C PHE A 176 20.33 -23.26 -9.97
N ARG A 177 19.35 -23.94 -9.35
CA ARG A 177 18.87 -25.27 -9.76
C ARG A 177 17.96 -25.27 -10.98
N ARG A 178 17.52 -24.10 -11.48
CA ARG A 178 16.63 -23.92 -12.65
C ARG A 178 15.35 -24.77 -12.64
N THR A 179 14.93 -25.25 -11.48
CA THR A 179 13.77 -26.11 -11.30
C THR A 179 12.94 -25.55 -10.15
N ILE A 180 11.74 -25.07 -10.46
CA ILE A 180 10.76 -24.62 -9.48
C ILE A 180 9.73 -25.74 -9.40
N ASN A 181 9.63 -26.35 -8.21
CA ASN A 181 8.67 -27.40 -7.90
C ASN A 181 7.78 -26.90 -6.76
N ILE A 182 6.56 -27.40 -6.67
CA ILE A 182 5.64 -27.13 -5.56
C ILE A 182 6.27 -27.32 -4.16
N TYR A 183 7.24 -28.22 -4.00
CA TYR A 183 7.95 -28.41 -2.73
C TYR A 183 8.73 -27.18 -2.28
N HIS A 184 9.27 -26.39 -3.22
CA HIS A 184 9.94 -25.13 -2.90
C HIS A 184 8.92 -24.09 -2.42
N ALA A 185 7.77 -23.96 -3.10
CA ALA A 185 6.70 -23.05 -2.69
C ALA A 185 6.15 -23.39 -1.29
N ILE A 186 5.94 -24.68 -1.00
CA ILE A 186 5.54 -25.16 0.33
C ILE A 186 6.62 -24.82 1.37
N GLY A 187 7.90 -25.03 1.03
CA GLY A 187 9.03 -24.69 1.90
C GLY A 187 9.07 -23.21 2.28
N GLU A 188 8.91 -22.31 1.31
CA GLU A 188 8.90 -20.86 1.55
C GLU A 188 7.70 -20.42 2.39
N MET A 189 6.53 -21.02 2.18
CA MET A 189 5.34 -20.75 2.99
C MET A 189 5.48 -21.24 4.44
N HIS A 190 6.09 -22.40 4.65
CA HIS A 190 6.41 -22.88 6.00
C HIS A 190 7.44 -21.98 6.67
N TYR A 191 8.45 -21.52 5.92
CA TYR A 191 9.45 -20.59 6.42
C TYR A 191 8.83 -19.24 6.80
N LEU A 192 7.91 -18.71 6.00
CA LEU A 192 7.12 -17.52 6.35
C LEU A 192 6.38 -17.70 7.67
N CYS A 193 5.66 -18.81 7.83
CA CYS A 193 4.97 -19.11 9.10
C CYS A 193 5.95 -19.20 10.27
N PHE A 194 7.13 -19.80 10.08
CA PHE A 194 8.17 -19.87 11.10
C PHE A 194 8.72 -18.48 11.48
N VAL A 195 9.01 -17.62 10.50
CA VAL A 195 9.46 -16.24 10.74
C VAL A 195 8.39 -15.45 11.50
N LEU A 196 7.12 -15.54 11.08
CA LEU A 196 6.02 -14.89 11.79
C LEU A 196 5.92 -15.42 13.23
N LEU A 197 5.88 -16.74 13.44
CA LEU A 197 5.82 -17.30 14.78
C LEU A 197 7.00 -16.87 15.68
N THR A 198 8.22 -16.86 15.15
CA THR A 198 9.42 -16.47 15.91
C THR A 198 9.47 -14.98 16.24
N THR A 199 9.07 -14.11 15.29
CA THR A 199 8.93 -12.66 15.54
C THR A 199 7.87 -12.41 16.60
N GLU A 200 6.70 -13.03 16.49
CA GLU A 200 5.61 -12.94 17.48
C GLU A 200 6.05 -13.41 18.87
N CYS A 201 6.69 -14.59 18.96
CA CYS A 201 7.18 -15.14 20.22
C CYS A 201 8.21 -14.22 20.89
N SER A 202 9.14 -13.65 20.11
CA SER A 202 10.18 -12.78 20.64
C SER A 202 9.64 -11.42 21.12
N VAL A 203 8.62 -10.87 20.46
CA VAL A 203 7.89 -9.67 20.92
C VAL A 203 7.15 -9.98 22.22
N TYR A 204 6.49 -11.14 22.29
CA TYR A 204 5.80 -11.58 23.50
C TYR A 204 6.74 -11.77 24.69
N ILE A 205 7.87 -12.45 24.51
CA ILE A 205 8.90 -12.61 25.55
C ILE A 205 9.47 -11.25 25.98
N GLY A 206 9.77 -10.37 25.01
CA GLY A 206 10.25 -9.01 25.28
C GLY A 206 9.29 -8.22 26.16
N ARG A 207 7.97 -8.35 25.94
CA ARG A 207 6.95 -7.73 26.80
C ARG A 207 6.92 -8.31 28.21
N ILE A 208 7.00 -9.63 28.38
CA ILE A 208 7.00 -10.25 29.71
C ILE A 208 8.23 -9.76 30.50
N VAL A 209 9.40 -9.74 29.87
CA VAL A 209 10.64 -9.29 30.51
C VAL A 209 10.55 -7.80 30.85
N ASN A 210 10.07 -6.96 29.92
CA ASN A 210 9.93 -5.53 30.17
C ASN A 210 8.88 -5.22 31.25
N ASN A 211 7.76 -5.95 31.29
CA ASN A 211 6.76 -5.80 32.35
C ASN A 211 7.30 -6.26 33.71
N LYS A 212 8.07 -7.34 33.76
CA LYS A 212 8.77 -7.78 34.99
C LYS A 212 9.78 -6.73 35.47
N TYR A 213 10.61 -6.22 34.56
CA TYR A 213 11.57 -5.16 34.87
C TYR A 213 10.87 -3.88 35.34
N ARG A 214 9.82 -3.43 34.64
CA ARG A 214 9.00 -2.28 35.05
C ARG A 214 8.34 -2.49 36.40
N SER A 215 7.86 -3.71 36.70
CA SER A 215 7.31 -4.04 38.03
C SER A 215 8.36 -4.00 39.14
N GLN A 216 9.60 -4.41 38.85
CA GLN A 216 10.73 -4.32 39.79
C GLN A 216 11.17 -2.86 40.01
N VAL A 217 11.34 -2.09 38.94
CA VAL A 217 11.70 -0.66 39.01
C VAL A 217 10.61 0.16 39.70
N LYS A 218 9.33 -0.12 39.43
CA LYS A 218 8.19 0.55 40.09
C LYS A 218 8.09 0.18 41.58
N SER A 219 8.52 -1.03 41.96
CA SER A 219 8.65 -1.45 43.36
C SER A 219 9.80 -0.72 44.07
N GLU A 220 10.95 -0.52 43.42
CA GLU A 220 12.09 0.23 43.98
C GLU A 220 11.82 1.75 44.04
N THR A 221 11.18 2.34 43.02
CA THR A 221 10.82 3.76 43.02
C THR A 221 9.73 4.10 44.02
N CYS A 222 8.72 3.24 44.21
CA CYS A 222 7.69 3.45 45.25
C CYS A 222 8.27 3.30 46.67
N PHE A 223 9.29 2.47 46.87
CA PHE A 223 10.02 2.35 48.13
C PHE A 223 10.87 3.60 48.43
N ASN A 224 11.54 4.14 47.42
CA ASN A 224 12.33 5.38 47.54
C ASN A 224 11.43 6.63 47.66
N GLU A 225 10.30 6.71 46.94
CA GLU A 225 9.30 7.78 47.09
C GLU A 225 8.67 7.76 48.48
N SER A 226 8.40 6.58 49.06
CA SER A 226 7.88 6.49 50.44
C SER A 226 8.89 7.01 51.48
N GLN A 227 10.19 6.79 51.27
CA GLN A 227 11.26 7.37 52.11
C GLN A 227 11.46 8.88 51.89
N THR A 228 11.15 9.40 50.70
CA THR A 228 11.35 10.81 50.33
C THR A 228 10.11 11.67 50.64
N ILE A 229 8.90 11.11 50.59
CA ILE A 229 7.65 11.79 50.96
C ILE A 229 7.59 12.08 52.47
N ILE A 230 8.25 11.27 53.31
CA ILE A 230 8.41 11.54 54.75
C ILE A 230 9.31 12.77 55.00
N SER A 231 10.20 13.13 54.06
CA SER A 231 11.13 14.27 54.20
C SER A 231 10.74 15.53 53.42
N GLN A 232 9.76 15.47 52.51
CA GLN A 232 9.39 16.58 51.60
C GLN A 232 7.92 17.00 51.64
N ALA A 233 7.18 16.70 52.71
CA ALA A 233 5.79 17.14 52.91
C ALA A 233 5.57 18.68 52.98
N HIS A 234 6.56 19.51 52.62
CA HIS A 234 6.54 20.97 52.81
C HIS A 234 6.62 21.83 51.53
N SER A 235 6.55 21.27 50.32
CA SER A 235 6.45 22.11 49.11
C SER A 235 5.68 21.43 47.97
N LEU A 236 4.36 21.58 48.02
CA LEU A 236 3.38 21.20 46.99
C LEU A 236 3.28 22.31 45.93
N HIS A 237 3.87 22.14 44.75
CA HIS A 237 3.28 22.62 43.49
C HIS A 237 4.10 22.20 42.26
N CYS A 238 3.56 21.31 41.43
CA CYS A 238 3.86 21.33 39.99
C CYS A 238 2.77 20.57 39.22
N ARG A 239 1.71 21.29 38.85
CA ARG A 239 0.71 20.84 37.86
C ARG A 239 0.47 21.97 36.87
N SER A 240 1.29 22.05 35.81
CA SER A 240 0.94 22.82 34.60
C SER A 240 1.99 22.65 33.50
N ARG A 241 1.81 21.69 32.58
CA ARG A 241 2.37 21.75 31.22
C ARG A 241 1.74 20.73 30.24
N LEU A 242 0.48 20.38 30.45
CA LEU A 242 -0.32 19.52 29.56
C LEU A 242 -1.67 20.18 29.19
N GLY A 243 -1.74 21.52 29.20
CA GLY A 243 -3.01 22.25 29.01
C GLY A 243 -3.10 23.08 27.72
N SER A 244 -2.00 23.25 26.99
CA SER A 244 -1.95 24.16 25.83
C SER A 244 -2.24 23.49 24.48
N VAL A 245 -2.11 22.17 24.37
CA VAL A 245 -2.43 21.42 23.13
C VAL A 245 -3.92 21.05 23.12
N ASP A 246 -4.44 20.55 24.24
CA ASP A 246 -5.85 20.13 24.38
C ASP A 246 -6.86 21.28 24.25
N THR A 247 -6.45 22.52 24.51
CA THR A 247 -7.33 23.70 24.40
C THR A 247 -7.49 24.19 22.96
N LEU A 248 -6.48 23.98 22.10
CA LEU A 248 -6.54 24.37 20.69
C LEU A 248 -7.36 23.36 19.89
N THR A 249 -7.14 22.05 20.11
CA THR A 249 -7.92 20.97 19.48
C THR A 249 -9.41 21.05 19.84
N ALA A 250 -9.75 21.27 21.11
CA ALA A 250 -11.14 21.45 21.55
C ALA A 250 -11.83 22.69 20.91
N SER A 251 -11.07 23.75 20.62
CA SER A 251 -11.60 24.95 19.96
C SER A 251 -11.87 24.76 18.45
N VAL A 252 -11.16 23.82 17.82
CA VAL A 252 -11.36 23.44 16.40
C VAL A 252 -12.50 22.43 16.28
N GLU A 253 -12.57 21.44 17.18
CA GLU A 253 -13.65 20.43 17.24
C GLU A 253 -15.03 21.08 17.43
N SER A 254 -15.14 22.04 18.35
CA SER A 254 -16.40 22.80 18.55
C SER A 254 -16.83 23.64 17.35
N ARG A 255 -15.89 24.10 16.50
CA ARG A 255 -16.22 24.78 15.24
C ARG A 255 -16.74 23.81 14.18
N LEU A 256 -16.14 22.62 14.07
CA LEU A 256 -16.57 21.53 13.16
C LEU A 256 -18.00 21.07 13.45
N GLU A 257 -18.39 20.96 14.72
CA GLU A 257 -19.76 20.59 15.13
C GLU A 257 -20.83 21.60 14.69
N SER A 258 -20.48 22.88 14.52
CA SER A 258 -21.41 23.93 14.08
C SER A 258 -21.62 24.00 12.55
N MET A 259 -20.86 23.23 11.77
CA MET A 259 -20.85 23.33 10.31
C MET A 259 -22.06 22.62 9.67
N SER A 260 -22.40 22.99 8.43
CA SER A 260 -23.41 22.26 7.63
C SER A 260 -22.87 20.91 7.15
N GLU A 261 -23.73 19.89 7.04
CA GLU A 261 -23.38 18.51 6.61
C GLU A 261 -22.64 18.51 5.26
N PHE A 262 -23.01 19.39 4.33
CA PHE A 262 -22.31 19.52 3.05
C PHE A 262 -20.91 20.12 3.16
N LYS A 263 -20.69 21.04 4.11
CA LYS A 263 -19.34 21.59 4.34
C LYS A 263 -18.42 20.58 5.00
N GLU A 264 -18.95 19.79 5.95
CA GLU A 264 -18.24 18.66 6.56
C GLU A 264 -17.81 17.65 5.46
N PHE A 265 -18.73 17.30 4.57
CA PHE A 265 -18.44 16.46 3.41
C PHE A 265 -17.33 17.02 2.49
N LEU A 266 -17.40 18.31 2.14
CA LEU A 266 -16.37 18.94 1.30
C LEU A 266 -14.99 18.96 1.96
N ILE A 267 -14.93 19.09 3.30
CA ILE A 267 -13.68 19.01 4.05
C ILE A 267 -13.10 17.59 3.96
N HIS A 268 -13.91 16.55 4.18
CA HIS A 268 -13.45 15.16 4.12
C HIS A 268 -12.98 14.72 2.72
N ILE A 269 -13.51 15.33 1.66
CA ILE A 269 -13.11 15.04 0.28
C ILE A 269 -11.88 15.85 -0.15
N CYS A 270 -11.63 16.99 0.50
CA CYS A 270 -10.52 17.84 0.14
C CYS A 270 -9.20 17.10 0.38
N PRO A 271 -8.41 16.82 -0.68
CA PRO A 271 -7.16 16.07 -0.55
C PRO A 271 -6.03 16.90 0.09
N ILE A 272 -6.24 18.21 0.29
CA ILE A 272 -5.24 19.14 0.82
C ILE A 272 -5.70 19.60 2.19
N ASP A 273 -4.92 19.29 3.23
CA ASP A 273 -5.09 19.88 4.55
C ASP A 273 -4.55 21.33 4.51
N LEU A 274 -5.49 22.29 4.58
CA LEU A 274 -5.20 23.71 4.51
C LEU A 274 -4.41 24.22 5.73
N MET A 275 -4.48 23.55 6.88
CA MET A 275 -3.73 23.93 8.07
C MET A 275 -2.26 23.55 7.91
N GLU A 276 -1.98 22.27 7.59
CA GLU A 276 -0.62 21.79 7.34
C GLU A 276 0.02 22.47 6.11
N TRP A 277 -0.77 22.78 5.08
CA TRP A 277 -0.28 23.45 3.87
C TRP A 277 0.46 24.76 4.17
N THR A 278 0.09 25.50 5.20
CA THR A 278 0.73 26.80 5.48
C THR A 278 2.17 26.65 5.97
N GLU A 279 2.46 25.60 6.72
CA GLU A 279 3.75 25.34 7.37
C GLU A 279 4.70 24.49 6.50
N GLU A 280 4.16 23.91 5.42
CA GLU A 280 4.88 22.99 4.55
C GLU A 280 5.88 23.64 3.58
N THR A 281 6.96 22.90 3.30
CA THR A 281 7.99 23.30 2.32
C THR A 281 7.42 23.31 0.90
N LEU A 282 8.04 24.09 -0.02
CA LEU A 282 7.63 24.13 -1.44
C LEU A 282 7.59 22.73 -2.07
N PHE A 283 8.54 21.87 -1.71
CA PHE A 283 8.61 20.50 -2.22
C PHE A 283 7.42 19.66 -1.75
N SER A 284 7.08 19.71 -0.45
CA SER A 284 5.90 19.00 0.07
C SER A 284 4.60 19.47 -0.59
N LYS A 285 4.46 20.79 -0.80
CA LYS A 285 3.32 21.39 -1.52
C LYS A 285 3.14 20.85 -2.93
N ILE A 286 4.24 20.76 -3.69
CA ILE A 286 4.22 20.19 -5.05
C ILE A 286 3.83 18.71 -5.00
N CYS A 287 4.39 17.94 -4.07
CA CYS A 287 4.05 16.53 -3.90
C CYS A 287 2.58 16.31 -3.53
N GLN A 288 2.02 17.13 -2.65
CA GLN A 288 0.59 17.08 -2.30
C GLN A 288 -0.30 17.43 -3.51
N LEU A 289 0.05 18.47 -4.27
CA LEU A 289 -0.69 18.84 -5.48
C LEU A 289 -0.64 17.75 -6.55
N TRP A 290 0.50 17.06 -6.69
CA TRP A 290 0.66 15.93 -7.59
C TRP A 290 -0.18 14.71 -7.17
N LYS A 291 -0.23 14.40 -5.88
CA LYS A 291 -1.03 13.29 -5.31
C LYS A 291 -2.54 13.56 -5.33
N SER A 292 -2.93 14.84 -5.25
CA SER A 292 -4.30 15.31 -5.02
C SER A 292 -5.37 14.69 -5.95
N PRO A 293 -5.21 14.64 -7.29
CA PRO A 293 -6.25 14.10 -8.17
C PRO A 293 -6.55 12.63 -7.88
N LEU A 294 -5.50 11.84 -7.62
CA LEU A 294 -5.63 10.43 -7.34
C LEU A 294 -6.14 10.19 -5.93
N TYR A 295 -5.63 10.95 -4.95
CA TYR A 295 -6.08 10.89 -3.57
C TYR A 295 -7.59 11.17 -3.48
N PHE A 296 -8.08 12.23 -4.13
CA PHE A 296 -9.51 12.55 -4.21
C PHE A 296 -10.35 11.39 -4.76
N LEU A 297 -9.86 10.73 -5.82
CA LEU A 297 -10.54 9.59 -6.43
C LEU A 297 -10.55 8.38 -5.49
N LEU A 298 -9.47 8.10 -4.77
CA LEU A 298 -9.41 7.06 -3.75
C LEU A 298 -10.33 7.39 -2.57
N THR A 299 -10.35 8.62 -2.08
CA THR A 299 -11.22 9.08 -0.98
C THR A 299 -12.71 8.90 -1.30
N ILE A 300 -13.14 9.09 -2.55
CA ILE A 300 -14.54 8.92 -2.95
C ILE A 300 -14.91 7.45 -3.16
N THR A 301 -13.93 6.57 -3.38
CA THR A 301 -14.19 5.18 -3.77
C THR A 301 -13.91 4.18 -2.66
N VAL A 302 -12.99 4.49 -1.75
CA VAL A 302 -12.57 3.63 -0.65
C VAL A 302 -13.08 4.17 0.68
N PRO A 303 -13.93 3.42 1.40
CA PRO A 303 -14.31 3.77 2.76
C PRO A 303 -13.16 3.52 3.73
N VAL A 304 -12.76 4.57 4.46
CA VAL A 304 -11.69 4.49 5.48
C VAL A 304 -12.30 4.68 6.86
N VAL A 305 -11.96 3.76 7.77
CA VAL A 305 -12.35 3.84 9.18
C VAL A 305 -11.07 3.89 10.01
N ASP A 306 -10.78 5.06 10.57
CA ASP A 306 -9.62 5.27 11.43
C ASP A 306 -10.10 5.69 12.83
N PHE A 307 -9.77 4.91 13.86
CA PHE A 307 -10.15 5.18 15.25
C PHE A 307 -9.28 6.23 15.95
N GLU A 308 -8.15 6.59 15.37
CA GLU A 308 -7.27 7.62 15.95
C GLU A 308 -7.76 9.03 15.56
N SER A 309 -8.47 9.14 14.44
CA SER A 309 -9.12 10.37 13.98
C SER A 309 -10.45 10.70 14.70
N HIS A 310 -10.81 11.99 14.70
CA HIS A 310 -12.07 12.48 15.26
C HIS A 310 -13.29 11.79 14.64
N LYS A 311 -14.28 11.41 15.48
CA LYS A 311 -15.48 10.63 15.11
C LYS A 311 -15.19 9.30 14.39
N ASN A 312 -14.01 8.70 14.55
CA ASN A 312 -13.59 7.51 13.79
C ASN A 312 -13.64 7.72 12.25
N ASN A 313 -13.30 8.93 11.78
CA ASN A 313 -13.45 9.40 10.40
C ASN A 313 -14.89 9.28 9.85
N TRP A 314 -15.90 9.40 10.71
CA TRP A 314 -17.29 9.26 10.29
C TRP A 314 -17.79 10.51 9.56
N CYS A 315 -18.12 10.34 8.29
CA CYS A 315 -18.91 11.29 7.52
C CYS A 315 -20.09 10.56 6.86
N ARG A 316 -21.32 10.92 7.25
CA ARG A 316 -22.55 10.25 6.79
C ARG A 316 -22.71 10.26 5.28
N LEU A 317 -22.55 11.43 4.64
CA LEU A 317 -22.73 11.57 3.19
C LEU A 317 -21.64 10.81 2.41
N LEU A 318 -20.40 10.85 2.89
CA LEU A 318 -19.28 10.14 2.27
C LEU A 318 -19.49 8.62 2.32
N ASN A 319 -19.86 8.07 3.48
CA ASN A 319 -20.12 6.63 3.61
C ASN A 319 -21.34 6.16 2.80
N CYS A 320 -22.38 7.00 2.65
CA CYS A 320 -23.50 6.70 1.77
C CYS A 320 -23.06 6.66 0.29
N ILE A 321 -22.14 7.53 -0.12
CA ILE A 321 -21.52 7.51 -1.44
C ILE A 321 -20.68 6.24 -1.61
N HIS A 322 -19.88 5.86 -0.61
CA HIS A 322 -19.09 4.61 -0.62
C HIS A 322 -19.92 3.35 -0.81
N CYS A 323 -21.15 3.30 -0.26
CA CYS A 323 -22.07 2.18 -0.52
C CYS A 323 -22.36 1.98 -2.01
N VAL A 324 -22.29 3.04 -2.83
CA VAL A 324 -22.55 3.00 -4.27
C VAL A 324 -21.23 2.95 -5.07
N THR A 325 -20.27 3.80 -4.74
CA THR A 325 -19.00 3.92 -5.48
C THR A 325 -18.11 2.70 -5.27
N GLY A 326 -18.09 2.09 -4.09
CA GLY A 326 -17.31 0.89 -3.82
C GLY A 326 -17.67 -0.28 -4.76
N PRO A 327 -18.93 -0.78 -4.74
CA PRO A 327 -19.36 -1.84 -5.66
C PRO A 327 -19.21 -1.47 -7.14
N PHE A 328 -19.46 -0.20 -7.51
CA PHE A 328 -19.25 0.27 -8.87
C PHE A 328 -17.79 0.11 -9.31
N VAL A 329 -16.85 0.58 -8.50
CA VAL A 329 -15.42 0.47 -8.78
C VAL A 329 -14.97 -0.98 -8.85
N VAL A 330 -15.46 -1.83 -7.95
CA VAL A 330 -15.16 -3.28 -8.01
C VAL A 330 -15.61 -3.86 -9.34
N LEU A 331 -16.81 -3.54 -9.83
CA LEU A 331 -17.30 -4.03 -11.12
C LEU A 331 -16.49 -3.52 -12.31
N VAL A 332 -16.10 -2.23 -12.28
CA VAL A 332 -15.30 -1.60 -13.33
C VAL A 332 -13.90 -2.23 -13.37
N LEU A 333 -13.22 -2.31 -12.23
CA LEU A 333 -11.82 -2.77 -12.15
C LEU A 333 -11.68 -4.28 -12.34
N THR A 334 -12.74 -5.06 -12.14
CA THR A 334 -12.74 -6.51 -12.40
C THR A 334 -13.28 -6.87 -13.79
N SER A 335 -13.51 -5.88 -14.67
CA SER A 335 -14.02 -6.05 -16.03
C SER A 335 -15.36 -6.82 -16.11
N ASN A 336 -16.13 -6.84 -15.02
CA ASN A 336 -17.37 -7.61 -14.90
C ASN A 336 -18.62 -6.83 -15.37
N LEU A 337 -18.45 -5.64 -15.95
CA LEU A 337 -19.54 -4.79 -16.43
C LEU A 337 -20.39 -5.42 -17.54
N LYS A 338 -19.78 -6.27 -18.38
CA LYS A 338 -20.45 -6.91 -19.53
C LYS A 338 -21.07 -8.27 -19.19
N LEU A 339 -20.93 -8.74 -17.96
CA LEU A 339 -21.56 -10.00 -17.54
C LEU A 339 -23.07 -9.85 -17.47
N HIS A 340 -23.78 -10.79 -18.11
CA HIS A 340 -25.23 -10.87 -18.07
C HIS A 340 -25.63 -12.14 -17.32
N VAL A 341 -26.50 -12.01 -16.33
CA VAL A 341 -27.09 -13.14 -15.60
C VAL A 341 -28.60 -13.09 -15.83
N GLY A 342 -29.14 -14.13 -16.48
CA GLY A 342 -30.59 -14.19 -16.78
C GLY A 342 -31.10 -13.08 -17.70
N GLY A 343 -30.23 -12.53 -18.58
CA GLY A 343 -30.59 -11.45 -19.51
C GLY A 343 -30.46 -10.03 -18.94
N CYS A 344 -30.18 -9.87 -17.64
CA CYS A 344 -29.91 -8.58 -17.03
C CYS A 344 -28.40 -8.36 -16.83
N PRO A 345 -27.85 -7.17 -17.12
CA PRO A 345 -26.46 -6.85 -16.79
C PRO A 345 -26.25 -6.90 -15.27
N VAL A 346 -25.22 -7.62 -14.83
CA VAL A 346 -24.85 -7.76 -13.40
C VAL A 346 -24.64 -6.39 -12.75
N ALA A 347 -24.08 -5.44 -13.51
CA ALA A 347 -23.88 -4.07 -13.05
C ALA A 347 -25.18 -3.38 -12.59
N VAL A 348 -26.29 -3.59 -13.30
CA VAL A 348 -27.58 -2.97 -12.93
C VAL A 348 -28.10 -3.55 -11.61
N ILE A 349 -27.98 -4.88 -11.43
CA ILE A 349 -28.43 -5.57 -10.22
C ILE A 349 -27.62 -5.11 -9.01
N VAL A 350 -26.29 -5.15 -9.12
CA VAL A 350 -25.37 -4.76 -8.03
C VAL A 350 -25.55 -3.29 -7.67
N MET A 351 -25.66 -2.40 -8.66
CA MET A 351 -25.87 -0.97 -8.41
C MET A 351 -27.26 -0.68 -7.83
N GLY A 352 -28.30 -1.41 -8.24
CA GLY A 352 -29.63 -1.31 -7.63
C GLY A 352 -29.61 -1.71 -6.15
N ILE A 353 -28.96 -2.83 -5.82
CA ILE A 353 -28.79 -3.28 -4.43
C ILE A 353 -27.96 -2.25 -3.63
N ALA A 354 -26.87 -1.76 -4.19
CA ALA A 354 -26.00 -0.76 -3.58
C ALA A 354 -26.74 0.55 -3.26
N LEU A 355 -27.62 1.01 -4.17
CA LEU A 355 -28.45 2.19 -3.96
C LEU A 355 -29.44 1.99 -2.80
N VAL A 356 -30.08 0.81 -2.72
CA VAL A 356 -30.98 0.47 -1.61
C VAL A 356 -30.22 0.48 -0.29
N PHE A 357 -29.02 -0.12 -0.23
CA PHE A 357 -28.18 -0.07 0.96
C PHE A 357 -27.75 1.35 1.33
N SER A 358 -27.39 2.18 0.36
CA SER A 358 -27.04 3.59 0.59
C SER A 358 -28.21 4.37 1.22
N ILE A 359 -29.43 4.18 0.70
CA ILE A 359 -30.64 4.79 1.25
C ILE A 359 -30.92 4.28 2.68
N LEU A 360 -30.79 2.98 2.92
CA LEU A 360 -30.96 2.39 4.25
C LEU A 360 -29.97 2.99 5.25
N VAL A 361 -28.67 3.01 4.90
CA VAL A 361 -27.61 3.60 5.73
C VAL A 361 -27.90 5.07 6.01
N TYR A 362 -28.39 5.83 5.02
CA TYR A 362 -28.77 7.23 5.23
C TYR A 362 -29.86 7.34 6.30
N PHE A 363 -30.92 6.55 6.24
CA PHE A 363 -32.01 6.61 7.22
C PHE A 363 -31.68 6.04 8.60
N THR A 364 -30.80 5.04 8.69
CA THR A 364 -30.44 4.41 9.96
C THR A 364 -29.30 5.10 10.70
N SER A 365 -28.56 6.00 10.04
CA SER A 365 -27.39 6.65 10.62
C SER A 365 -27.67 8.09 11.07
N ILE A 366 -26.95 8.50 12.11
CA ILE A 366 -26.99 9.84 12.70
C ILE A 366 -25.68 10.56 12.34
N ARG A 367 -25.74 11.89 12.21
CA ARG A 367 -24.60 12.72 11.82
C ARG A 367 -23.47 12.71 12.86
N ASP A 368 -23.81 12.88 14.13
CA ASP A 368 -22.82 13.21 15.16
C ASP A 368 -22.09 11.98 15.73
N PHE A 369 -22.69 10.79 15.60
CA PHE A 369 -22.15 9.56 16.17
C PHE A 369 -22.08 8.44 15.11
N PRO A 370 -20.96 7.73 15.02
CA PRO A 370 -20.84 6.59 14.12
C PRO A 370 -21.82 5.48 14.53
N PRO A 371 -22.51 4.84 13.57
CA PRO A 371 -23.41 3.73 13.86
C PRO A 371 -22.65 2.50 14.36
N SER A 372 -23.32 1.60 15.07
CA SER A 372 -22.69 0.38 15.62
C SER A 372 -22.11 -0.55 14.54
N TYR A 373 -22.56 -0.44 13.29
CA TYR A 373 -22.05 -1.20 12.15
C TYR A 373 -20.94 -0.46 11.37
N HIS A 374 -20.45 0.70 11.84
CA HIS A 374 -19.39 1.47 11.16
C HIS A 374 -18.13 0.65 10.87
N TRP A 375 -17.77 -0.27 11.76
CA TRP A 375 -16.62 -1.16 11.57
C TRP A 375 -16.72 -2.05 10.30
N ILE A 376 -17.91 -2.30 9.76
CA ILE A 376 -18.08 -3.05 8.50
C ILE A 376 -17.48 -2.26 7.33
N PHE A 377 -17.55 -0.92 7.36
CA PHE A 377 -17.02 -0.08 6.30
C PHE A 377 -15.51 -0.22 6.13
N GLY A 378 -14.73 -0.48 7.19
CA GLY A 378 -13.30 -0.71 6.97
C GLY A 378 -12.95 -2.12 6.49
N TYR A 379 -13.83 -3.12 6.64
CA TYR A 379 -13.69 -4.39 5.88
C TYR A 379 -13.99 -4.16 4.39
N LEU A 380 -15.00 -3.35 4.07
CA LEU A 380 -15.25 -2.91 2.69
C LEU A 380 -14.05 -2.12 2.15
N GLY A 381 -13.49 -1.22 2.94
CA GLY A 381 -12.29 -0.44 2.64
C GLY A 381 -11.12 -1.33 2.28
N PHE A 382 -10.83 -2.34 3.10
CA PHE A 382 -9.82 -3.34 2.82
C PHE A 382 -9.99 -4.01 1.45
N VAL A 383 -11.20 -4.48 1.13
CA VAL A 383 -11.48 -5.15 -0.15
C VAL A 383 -11.31 -4.20 -1.34
N VAL A 384 -11.87 -2.99 -1.26
CA VAL A 384 -11.78 -2.02 -2.35
C VAL A 384 -10.33 -1.54 -2.55
N SER A 385 -9.58 -1.32 -1.46
CA SER A 385 -8.14 -0.97 -1.52
C SER A 385 -7.31 -2.06 -2.19
N VAL A 386 -7.52 -3.33 -1.84
CA VAL A 386 -6.82 -4.46 -2.48
C VAL A 386 -7.10 -4.51 -3.97
N ILE A 387 -8.34 -4.26 -4.39
CA ILE A 387 -8.72 -4.24 -5.81
C ILE A 387 -8.08 -3.05 -6.54
N TRP A 388 -8.02 -1.87 -5.91
CA TRP A 388 -7.30 -0.72 -6.45
C TRP A 388 -5.80 -1.00 -6.63
N ILE A 389 -5.14 -1.56 -5.61
CA ILE A 389 -3.72 -1.91 -5.68
C ILE A 389 -3.49 -2.91 -6.82
N TYR A 390 -4.34 -3.94 -6.94
CA TYR A 390 -4.25 -4.91 -8.03
C TYR A 390 -4.46 -4.28 -9.41
N ALA A 391 -5.42 -3.37 -9.57
CA ALA A 391 -5.66 -2.66 -10.82
C ALA A 391 -4.47 -1.76 -11.21
N LEU A 392 -3.97 -0.95 -10.28
CA LEU A 392 -2.80 -0.09 -10.48
C LEU A 392 -1.55 -0.92 -10.82
N ALA A 393 -1.35 -2.05 -10.13
CA ALA A 393 -0.27 -3.00 -10.42
C ALA A 393 -0.35 -3.56 -11.85
N ASN A 394 -1.54 -3.94 -12.32
CA ASN A 394 -1.72 -4.39 -13.70
C ASN A 394 -1.39 -3.30 -14.71
N GLU A 395 -1.79 -2.05 -14.45
CA GLU A 395 -1.45 -0.92 -15.31
C GLU A 395 0.06 -0.68 -15.36
N VAL A 396 0.76 -0.77 -14.22
CA VAL A 396 2.22 -0.64 -14.16
C VAL A 396 2.88 -1.71 -15.03
N VAL A 397 2.53 -2.99 -14.84
CA VAL A 397 3.11 -4.10 -15.60
C VAL A 397 2.81 -3.97 -17.10
N SER A 398 1.59 -3.57 -17.46
CA SER A 398 1.17 -3.38 -18.86
C SER A 398 1.93 -2.23 -19.53
N LEU A 399 2.12 -1.11 -18.84
CA LEU A 399 2.91 0.01 -19.33
C LEU A 399 4.39 -0.38 -19.48
N LEU A 400 4.95 -1.11 -18.50
CA LEU A 400 6.33 -1.60 -18.57
C LEU A 400 6.52 -2.58 -19.73
N ARG A 401 5.54 -3.45 -20.02
CA ARG A 401 5.55 -4.33 -21.20
C ARG A 401 5.67 -3.52 -22.48
N ALA A 402 4.86 -2.48 -22.60
CA ALA A 402 4.84 -1.61 -23.76
C ALA A 402 6.14 -0.80 -23.92
N ILE A 403 6.74 -0.33 -22.82
CA ILE A 403 8.07 0.30 -22.82
C ILE A 403 9.15 -0.70 -23.24
N GLY A 404 9.12 -1.93 -22.72
CA GLY A 404 10.09 -2.98 -23.03
C GLY A 404 10.10 -3.33 -24.51
N ILE A 405 8.92 -3.57 -25.08
CA ILE A 405 8.74 -3.82 -26.50
C ILE A 405 9.19 -2.62 -27.35
N MET A 406 8.84 -1.38 -26.95
CA MET A 406 9.15 -0.20 -27.76
C MET A 406 10.66 0.12 -27.84
N PHE A 407 11.40 -0.15 -26.75
CA PHE A 407 12.84 0.13 -26.60
C PHE A 407 13.74 -1.10 -26.73
N ASP A 408 13.17 -2.28 -26.95
CA ASP A 408 13.92 -3.55 -26.99
C ASP A 408 14.72 -3.79 -25.68
N LEU A 409 14.06 -3.50 -24.55
CA LEU A 409 14.61 -3.74 -23.21
C LEU A 409 14.12 -5.08 -22.70
N SER A 410 14.99 -5.84 -22.03
CA SER A 410 14.58 -7.10 -21.41
C SER A 410 13.70 -6.85 -20.18
N ASP A 411 12.75 -7.76 -19.98
CA ASP A 411 11.84 -7.79 -18.83
C ASP A 411 12.61 -7.76 -17.51
N VAL A 412 13.72 -8.48 -17.45
CA VAL A 412 14.60 -8.53 -16.28
C VAL A 412 15.18 -7.15 -15.95
N ILE A 413 15.63 -6.37 -16.93
CA ILE A 413 16.17 -5.02 -16.71
C ILE A 413 15.06 -4.09 -16.19
N LEU A 414 13.87 -4.14 -16.79
CA LEU A 414 12.73 -3.35 -16.35
C LEU A 414 12.29 -3.72 -14.93
N GLY A 415 12.35 -5.00 -14.58
CA GLY A 415 12.06 -5.52 -13.25
C GLY A 415 13.06 -5.04 -12.21
N LEU A 416 14.35 -5.22 -12.47
CA LEU A 416 15.47 -4.83 -11.58
C LEU A 416 15.55 -3.32 -11.33
N THR A 417 15.16 -2.51 -12.33
CA THR A 417 15.31 -1.06 -12.27
C THR A 417 13.98 -0.40 -11.98
N VAL A 418 13.14 -0.24 -12.99
CA VAL A 418 11.95 0.60 -12.94
C VAL A 418 10.91 0.06 -11.96
N LEU A 419 10.62 -1.25 -12.01
CA LEU A 419 9.62 -1.86 -11.14
C LEU A 419 10.08 -1.91 -9.68
N ALA A 420 11.30 -2.42 -9.44
CA ALA A 420 11.87 -2.48 -8.09
C ALA A 420 11.99 -1.10 -7.44
N TRP A 421 12.48 -0.08 -8.16
CA TRP A 421 12.59 1.28 -7.63
C TRP A 421 11.22 1.92 -7.40
N GLY A 422 10.29 1.72 -8.35
CA GLY A 422 8.96 2.33 -8.29
C GLY A 422 8.14 1.81 -7.11
N ASN A 423 8.09 0.49 -6.90
CA ASN A 423 7.37 -0.07 -5.75
C ASN A 423 8.02 0.33 -4.42
N SER A 424 9.35 0.41 -4.38
CA SER A 424 10.09 0.83 -3.17
C SER A 424 10.04 2.34 -2.88
N LEU A 425 9.43 3.16 -3.75
CA LEU A 425 9.32 4.60 -3.53
C LEU A 425 8.36 4.92 -2.37
N GLY A 426 7.28 4.15 -2.24
CA GLY A 426 6.37 4.22 -1.09
C GLY A 426 7.11 3.91 0.20
N ASP A 427 7.85 2.80 0.23
CA ASP A 427 8.70 2.40 1.35
C ASP A 427 9.73 3.47 1.75
N LEU A 428 10.33 4.17 0.78
CA LEU A 428 11.25 5.25 1.08
C LEU A 428 10.56 6.38 1.85
N ILE A 429 9.40 6.82 1.35
CA ILE A 429 8.67 7.95 1.91
C ILE A 429 8.08 7.58 3.28
N SER A 430 7.44 6.43 3.39
CA SER A 430 6.77 5.99 4.62
C SER A 430 7.78 5.71 5.73
N ASN A 431 8.81 4.90 5.47
CA ASN A 431 9.79 4.53 6.50
C ASN A 431 10.67 5.72 6.93
N LEU A 432 11.01 6.63 6.02
CA LEU A 432 11.74 7.86 6.37
C LEU A 432 10.86 8.83 7.17
N SER A 433 9.58 8.95 6.82
CA SER A 433 8.62 9.75 7.59
C SER A 433 8.46 9.21 9.01
N MET A 434 8.26 7.90 9.17
CA MET A 434 8.19 7.23 10.48
C MET A 434 9.47 7.44 11.30
N ALA A 435 10.63 7.38 10.66
CA ALA A 435 11.89 7.63 11.31
C ALA A 435 11.98 9.08 11.84
N ARG A 436 11.54 10.07 11.05
CA ARG A 436 11.48 11.49 11.45
C ARG A 436 10.47 11.76 12.55
N GLN A 437 9.40 10.97 12.64
CA GLN A 437 8.40 11.06 13.72
C GLN A 437 8.89 10.46 15.06
N GLY A 438 10.15 10.01 15.14
CA GLY A 438 10.73 9.45 16.36
C GLY A 438 10.63 7.94 16.48
N PHE A 439 10.22 7.23 15.42
CA PHE A 439 10.16 5.77 15.38
C PHE A 439 11.17 5.13 14.39
N PRO A 440 12.47 5.50 14.39
CA PRO A 440 13.45 5.00 13.41
C PRO A 440 13.70 3.48 13.50
N ARG A 441 13.53 2.90 14.69
CA ARG A 441 13.62 1.44 14.89
C ARG A 441 12.56 0.67 14.11
N MET A 442 11.37 1.25 13.96
CA MET A 442 10.27 0.63 13.25
C MET A 442 10.50 0.71 11.74
N GLY A 443 10.92 1.89 11.25
CA GLY A 443 11.27 2.08 9.83
C GLY A 443 12.37 1.11 9.35
N ILE A 444 13.41 0.88 10.15
CA ILE A 444 14.48 -0.08 9.75
C ILE A 444 14.00 -1.53 9.80
N SER A 445 13.17 -1.90 10.77
CA SER A 445 12.61 -3.26 10.81
C SER A 445 11.75 -3.53 9.58
N ALA A 446 10.98 -2.53 9.12
CA ALA A 446 10.21 -2.61 7.89
C ALA A 446 11.10 -2.77 6.64
N CYS A 447 12.27 -2.12 6.59
CA CYS A 447 13.22 -2.27 5.46
C CYS A 447 13.74 -3.71 5.26
N PHE A 448 13.70 -4.57 6.27
CA PHE A 448 14.08 -5.99 6.15
C PHE A 448 12.86 -6.91 6.12
N GLY A 449 11.81 -6.59 6.88
CA GLY A 449 10.57 -7.36 6.96
C GLY A 449 9.76 -7.35 5.66
N GLY A 450 9.63 -6.19 5.01
CA GLY A 450 8.92 -6.03 3.74
C GLY A 450 9.54 -6.89 2.63
N PRO A 451 10.82 -6.68 2.28
CA PRO A 451 11.50 -7.49 1.26
C PRO A 451 11.52 -8.99 1.58
N LEU A 452 11.65 -9.38 2.85
CA LEU A 452 11.56 -10.78 3.26
C LEU A 452 10.18 -11.37 2.91
N LEU A 453 9.09 -10.68 3.26
CA LEU A 453 7.74 -11.13 2.94
C LEU A 453 7.50 -11.17 1.42
N SER A 454 7.97 -10.15 0.70
CA SER A 454 7.94 -10.09 -0.77
C SER A 454 8.67 -11.29 -1.40
N ILE A 455 9.87 -11.64 -0.93
CA ILE A 455 10.63 -12.79 -1.45
C ILE A 455 9.85 -14.10 -1.31
N LEU A 456 9.38 -14.37 -0.10
CA LEU A 456 8.70 -15.63 0.23
C LEU A 456 7.38 -15.78 -0.54
N PHE A 457 6.63 -14.69 -0.69
CA PHE A 457 5.38 -14.71 -1.44
C PHE A 457 5.62 -14.90 -2.94
N LYS A 458 6.55 -14.15 -3.54
CA LYS A 458 6.80 -14.18 -5.00
C LYS A 458 7.20 -15.57 -5.49
N ILE A 459 8.11 -16.24 -4.78
CA ILE A 459 8.58 -17.59 -5.15
C ILE A 459 7.46 -18.62 -5.10
N SER A 460 6.55 -18.49 -4.13
CA SER A 460 5.40 -19.40 -4.01
C SER A 460 4.42 -19.32 -5.18
N LYS A 461 4.53 -18.29 -6.04
CA LYS A 461 3.63 -18.03 -7.17
C LYS A 461 4.29 -18.18 -8.54
N LEU A 462 5.60 -18.44 -8.59
CA LEU A 462 6.38 -18.55 -9.83
C LEU A 462 6.31 -19.94 -10.49
N GLU A 463 5.44 -20.85 -10.02
CA GLU A 463 5.23 -22.21 -10.59
C GLU A 463 4.27 -22.22 -11.79
#